data_AF-A0A940ZRD8-F1
#
_entry.id   AF-A0A940ZRD8-F1
#
_cell.length_a   1.000
_cell.length_b   1.000
_cell.length_c   1.000
_cell.angle_alpha   90.00
_cell.angle_beta   90.00
_cell.angle_gamma   90.00
#
_symmetry.space_group_name_H-M   'P 1'
#
loop_
_entity.id
_entity.type
_entity.pdbx_description
1 polymer ?
#
loop_
_entity_poly.entity_id
_entity_poly.type
_entity_poly.pdbx_seq_one_letter_code
_entity_poly.pdbx_strand_id
1 'polypeptide(L)'
;MTFDTVKGLGKWMPIRDCPGRFALRGAPPTYSITDVLGEGINIQQFQSRRARDVVCVVCLDDGGMISYHRSNGTWLHTLNTKEGFRRKLDQLEIRISLKD
;
A
#
# COMPACT_ATOMS: atom_id res chain seq x y z
N MET A 1 -1.88 10.88 -8.27
CA MET A 1 -1.60 9.63 -9.02
C MET A 1 -2.77 8.69 -8.77
N THR A 2 -3.27 8.00 -9.80
CA THR A 2 -4.45 7.13 -9.68
C THR A 2 -4.08 5.66 -9.47
N PHE A 3 -5.06 4.86 -9.05
CA PHE A 3 -4.98 3.42 -8.92
C PHE A 3 -4.59 2.77 -10.24
N ASP A 4 -5.22 3.15 -11.35
CA ASP A 4 -4.94 2.56 -12.66
C ASP A 4 -3.52 2.86 -13.15
N THR A 5 -3.02 4.08 -12.89
CA THR A 5 -1.61 4.42 -13.16
C THR A 5 -0.68 3.47 -12.42
N VAL A 6 -0.85 3.30 -11.09
CA VAL A 6 0.01 2.41 -10.30
C VAL A 6 -0.15 0.95 -10.71
N LYS A 7 -1.37 0.54 -11.06
CA LYS A 7 -1.64 -0.81 -11.54
C LYS A 7 -0.89 -1.14 -12.83
N GLY A 8 -0.61 -0.14 -13.67
CA GLY A 8 0.23 -0.28 -14.87
C GLY A 8 1.73 -0.41 -14.59
N LEU A 9 2.21 -0.04 -13.40
CA LEU A 9 3.65 -0.03 -13.06
C LEU A 9 4.20 -1.40 -12.63
N GLY A 10 3.35 -2.43 -12.49
CA GLY A 10 3.81 -3.72 -12.02
C GLY A 10 2.77 -4.84 -12.15
N LYS A 11 3.18 -6.06 -11.79
CA LYS A 11 2.31 -7.23 -11.83
C LYS A 11 1.46 -7.31 -10.55
N TRP A 12 0.36 -6.58 -10.53
CA TRP A 12 -0.59 -6.55 -9.43
C TRP A 12 -1.65 -7.65 -9.57
N MET A 13 -1.61 -8.63 -8.67
CA MET A 13 -2.54 -9.75 -8.68
C MET A 13 -3.63 -9.59 -7.63
N PRO A 14 -4.91 -9.83 -7.94
CA PRO A 14 -5.98 -9.76 -6.95
C PRO A 14 -5.71 -10.73 -5.80
N ILE A 15 -6.00 -10.29 -4.58
CA ILE A 15 -5.95 -11.14 -3.39
C ILE A 15 -7.31 -11.85 -3.28
N ARG A 16 -7.28 -13.18 -3.24
CA ARG A 16 -8.48 -14.02 -3.10
C ARG A 16 -9.30 -13.59 -1.87
N ASP A 17 -10.62 -13.52 -2.04
CA ASP A 17 -11.60 -13.15 -0.99
C ASP A 17 -11.35 -11.75 -0.36
N CYS A 18 -10.57 -10.90 -1.05
CA CYS A 18 -10.22 -9.55 -0.62
C CYS A 18 -10.53 -8.55 -1.76
N PRO A 19 -11.82 -8.26 -2.04
CA PRO A 19 -12.21 -7.44 -3.18
C PRO A 19 -11.56 -6.06 -3.15
N GLY A 20 -11.04 -5.62 -4.30
CA GLY A 20 -10.40 -4.32 -4.44
C GLY A 20 -8.98 -4.24 -3.87
N ARG A 21 -8.33 -5.36 -3.55
CA ARG A 21 -6.95 -5.44 -3.05
C ARG A 21 -6.08 -6.30 -3.95
N PHE A 22 -4.90 -5.81 -4.28
CA PHE A 22 -3.98 -6.44 -5.24
C PHE A 22 -2.57 -6.47 -4.66
N ALA A 23 -1.92 -7.64 -4.64
CA ALA A 23 -0.55 -7.79 -4.18
C ALA A 23 0.44 -7.65 -5.35
N LEU A 24 1.54 -6.93 -5.13
CA LEU A 24 2.63 -6.87 -6.12
C LEU A 24 3.33 -8.23 -6.20
N ARG A 25 3.52 -8.75 -7.41
CA ARG A 25 4.21 -10.02 -7.67
C ARG A 25 5.40 -9.79 -8.60
N GLY A 26 6.42 -10.64 -8.47
CA GLY A 26 7.61 -10.62 -9.34
C GLY A 26 8.60 -9.49 -9.04
N ALA A 27 8.29 -8.58 -8.10
CA ALA A 27 9.23 -7.59 -7.61
C ALA A 27 10.24 -8.22 -6.62
N PRO A 28 11.49 -7.73 -6.58
CA PRO A 28 12.44 -8.08 -5.52
C PRO A 28 11.84 -7.80 -4.14
N PRO A 29 12.12 -8.62 -3.12
CA PRO A 29 11.61 -8.40 -1.78
C PRO A 29 12.15 -7.12 -1.12
N THR A 30 13.23 -6.54 -1.64
CA THR A 30 13.83 -5.29 -1.18
C THR A 30 13.26 -4.05 -1.86
N TYR A 31 12.36 -4.19 -2.84
CA TYR A 31 11.74 -3.04 -3.50
C TYR A 31 10.91 -2.25 -2.50
N SER A 32 11.26 -0.99 -2.35
CA SER A 32 10.62 -0.04 -1.47
C SER A 32 9.42 0.62 -2.15
N ILE A 33 8.71 1.49 -1.42
CA ILE A 33 7.61 2.27 -1.98
C ILE A 33 8.08 3.20 -3.10
N THR A 34 9.24 3.83 -2.94
CA THR A 34 9.79 4.76 -3.94
C THR A 34 10.27 4.03 -5.20
N ASP A 35 10.71 2.78 -5.08
CA ASP A 35 11.02 1.95 -6.25
C ASP A 35 9.75 1.63 -7.07
N VAL A 36 8.58 1.56 -6.42
CA VAL A 36 7.30 1.27 -7.08
C VAL A 36 6.64 2.53 -7.63
N LEU A 37 6.64 3.63 -6.88
CA LEU A 37 5.85 4.84 -7.20
C LEU A 37 6.70 6.03 -7.68
N GLY A 38 8.02 5.91 -7.63
CA GLY A 38 8.94 7.02 -7.83
C GLY A 38 9.15 7.88 -6.57
N GLU A 39 9.99 8.90 -6.72
CA GLU A 39 10.30 9.87 -5.67
C GLU A 39 9.19 10.93 -5.52
N GLY A 40 9.26 11.75 -4.45
CA GLY A 40 8.32 12.85 -4.21
C GLY A 40 6.95 12.43 -3.69
N ILE A 41 6.74 11.14 -3.42
CA ILE A 41 5.50 10.60 -2.87
C ILE A 41 5.45 10.82 -1.35
N ASN A 42 4.30 11.30 -0.85
CA ASN A 42 4.07 11.44 0.58
C ASN A 42 3.77 10.07 1.22
N ILE A 43 4.75 9.52 1.93
CA ILE A 43 4.65 8.24 2.64
C ILE A 43 4.35 8.52 4.11
N GLN A 44 3.20 8.04 4.59
CA GLN A 44 2.85 8.08 6.01
C GLN A 44 3.17 6.73 6.65
N GLN A 45 3.94 6.72 7.74
CA GLN A 45 4.32 5.49 8.46
C GLN A 45 3.54 5.36 9.76
N PHE A 46 3.07 4.15 10.05
CA PHE A 46 2.24 3.85 11.21
C PHE A 46 2.69 2.55 11.87
N GLN A 47 2.76 2.56 13.21
CA GLN A 47 2.80 1.35 14.01
C GLN A 47 1.38 1.02 14.47
N SER A 48 0.72 0.08 13.79
CA SER A 48 -0.62 -0.38 14.16
C SER A 48 -0.53 -1.53 15.15
N ARG A 49 -1.43 -1.58 16.15
CA ARG A 49 -1.57 -2.76 17.05
C ARG A 49 -2.11 -3.99 16.31
N ARG A 50 -2.68 -3.81 15.11
CA ARG A 50 -3.23 -4.85 14.24
C ARG A 50 -2.23 -5.36 13.21
N ALA A 51 -1.00 -4.84 13.22
CA ALA A 51 0.08 -5.27 12.34
C ALA A 51 1.36 -5.49 13.14
N ARG A 52 2.08 -6.57 12.82
CA ARG A 52 3.41 -6.81 13.41
C ARG A 52 4.43 -5.80 12.90
N ASP A 53 4.44 -5.61 11.57
CA ASP A 53 5.41 -4.81 10.85
C ASP A 53 4.94 -3.35 10.70
N VAL A 54 5.88 -2.43 10.45
CA VAL A 54 5.57 -1.03 10.16
C VAL A 54 4.70 -0.95 8.92
N VAL A 55 3.58 -0.23 9.03
CA VAL A 55 2.65 -0.01 7.92
C VAL A 55 2.93 1.34 7.29
N CYS A 56 3.31 1.31 6.02
CA CYS A 56 3.51 2.50 5.22
C CYS A 56 2.33 2.69 4.28
N VAL A 57 1.75 3.88 4.27
CA VAL A 57 0.53 4.23 3.55
C VAL A 57 0.82 5.38 2.60
N VAL A 58 0.39 5.22 1.35
CA VAL A 58 0.35 6.27 0.33
C VAL A 58 -1.09 6.44 -0.13
N CYS A 59 -1.59 7.66 -0.06
CA CYS A 59 -2.89 8.01 -0.60
C CYS A 59 -2.75 8.31 -2.09
N LEU A 60 -3.62 7.69 -2.89
CA LEU A 60 -3.77 7.98 -4.31
C LEU A 60 -5.10 8.71 -4.52
N ASP A 61 -5.31 9.28 -5.71
CA ASP A 61 -6.49 10.11 -6.00
C ASP A 61 -7.80 9.31 -5.86
N ASP A 62 -7.77 8.02 -6.20
CA ASP A 62 -8.91 7.09 -6.24
C ASP A 62 -8.58 5.73 -5.58
N GLY A 63 -7.71 5.73 -4.58
CA GLY A 63 -7.31 4.51 -3.88
C GLY A 63 -6.15 4.73 -2.92
N GLY A 64 -5.31 3.71 -2.80
CA GLY A 64 -4.09 3.84 -2.01
C GLY A 64 -3.24 2.59 -2.00
N MET A 65 -1.95 2.79 -1.73
CA MET A 65 -1.02 1.70 -1.50
C MET A 65 -0.78 1.54 -0.01
N ILE A 66 -0.89 0.29 0.48
CA ILE A 66 -0.53 -0.09 1.84
C ILE A 66 0.60 -1.09 1.73
N SER A 67 1.73 -0.75 2.35
CA SER A 67 2.92 -1.58 2.34
C SER A 67 3.34 -1.93 3.77
N TYR A 68 3.88 -3.13 3.95
CA TYR A 68 4.49 -3.53 5.22
C TYR A 68 6.00 -3.56 5.05
N HIS A 69 6.72 -2.82 5.89
CA HIS A 69 8.18 -2.90 5.98
C HIS A 69 8.55 -3.85 7.12
N ARG A 70 9.05 -5.03 6.76
CA ARG A 70 9.30 -6.13 7.69
C ARG A 70 10.67 -5.98 8.34
N SER A 71 10.82 -6.53 9.54
CA SER A 71 12.07 -6.45 10.32
C SER A 71 13.31 -7.03 9.62
N ASN A 72 13.11 -7.92 8.64
CA ASN A 72 14.19 -8.47 7.81
C ASN A 72 14.56 -7.60 6.59
N GLY A 73 14.07 -6.36 6.53
CA GLY A 73 14.35 -5.41 5.43
C GLY A 73 13.56 -5.68 4.15
N THR A 74 12.54 -6.55 4.20
CA THR A 74 11.70 -6.86 3.02
C THR A 74 10.37 -6.11 3.04
N TRP A 75 9.79 -5.95 1.86
CA TRP A 75 8.56 -5.22 1.64
C TRP A 75 7.44 -6.13 1.13
N LEU A 76 6.22 -5.81 1.56
CA LEU A 76 4.99 -6.38 1.00
C LEU A 76 4.06 -5.25 0.60
N HIS A 77 3.84 -5.07 -0.69
CA HIS A 77 2.95 -4.04 -1.21
C HIS A 77 1.57 -4.58 -1.56
N THR A 78 0.54 -3.84 -1.16
CA THR A 78 -0.82 -4.02 -1.65
C THR A 78 -1.32 -2.70 -2.25
N LEU A 79 -1.72 -2.73 -3.52
CA LEU A 79 -2.47 -1.67 -4.17
C LEU A 79 -3.96 -1.90 -3.93
N ASN A 80 -4.69 -0.84 -3.58
CA ASN A 80 -6.09 -0.95 -3.19
C ASN A 80 -6.93 0.10 -3.93
N THR A 81 -8.06 -0.34 -4.45
CA THR A 81 -9.18 0.55 -4.83
C THR A 81 -9.63 1.39 -3.65
N LYS A 82 -10.36 2.48 -3.89
CA LYS A 82 -10.90 3.36 -2.84
C LYS A 82 -11.62 2.62 -1.70
N GLU A 83 -12.51 1.70 -2.02
CA GLU A 83 -13.28 0.93 -1.03
C GLU A 83 -12.39 -0.07 -0.28
N GLY A 84 -11.52 -0.78 -1.00
CA GLY A 84 -10.57 -1.72 -0.41
C GLY A 84 -9.57 -1.03 0.52
N PHE A 85 -9.13 0.17 0.15
CA PHE A 85 -8.21 1.00 0.91
C PHE A 85 -8.83 1.43 2.24
N ARG A 86 -10.01 2.06 2.19
CA ARG A 86 -10.76 2.48 3.39
C ARG A 86 -10.99 1.33 4.36
N ARG A 87 -11.54 0.22 3.86
CA ARG A 87 -11.80 -0.98 4.68
C ARG A 87 -10.52 -1.51 5.34
N LYS A 88 -9.40 -1.49 4.62
CA LYS A 88 -8.13 -1.98 5.18
C LYS A 88 -7.54 -1.02 6.21
N LEU A 89 -7.66 0.29 6.02
CA LEU A 89 -7.24 1.29 7.01
C LEU A 89 -8.05 1.15 8.31
N ASP A 90 -9.37 0.97 8.21
CA ASP A 90 -10.23 0.74 9.39
C ASP A 90 -9.85 -0.55 10.13
N GLN A 91 -9.60 -1.65 9.41
CA GLN A 91 -9.10 -2.91 10.01
C GLN A 91 -7.73 -2.76 10.69
N LEU A 92 -6.91 -1.82 10.24
CA LEU A 92 -5.62 -1.52 10.82
C LEU A 92 -5.71 -0.44 11.91
N GLU A 93 -6.89 0.13 12.16
CA GLU A 93 -7.10 1.24 13.09
C GLU A 93 -6.19 2.45 12.75
N ILE A 94 -5.94 2.68 11.46
CA ILE A 94 -5.10 3.78 10.97
C ILE A 94 -5.97 4.95 10.53
N ARG A 95 -5.63 6.16 11.00
CA ARG A 95 -6.18 7.42 10.51
C ARG A 95 -5.11 8.15 9.71
N ILE A 96 -5.39 8.41 8.45
CA ILE A 96 -4.52 9.17 7.56
C ILE A 96 -4.81 10.66 7.72
N SER A 97 -3.75 11.47 7.70
CA SER A 97 -3.92 12.91 7.52
C SER A 97 -4.01 13.17 6.02
N LEU A 98 -5.18 13.62 5.57
CA LEU A 98 -5.29 14.25 4.26
C LEU A 98 -4.68 15.64 4.43
N LYS A 99 -3.65 15.96 3.65
CA LYS A 99 -3.27 17.37 3.50
C LYS A 99 -4.27 17.97 2.52
N ASP A 100 -4.94 19.03 2.98
CA ASP A 100 -5.81 19.89 2.16
C ASP A 100 -5.04 20.49 0.97
#